data_AF-A0A6G3XCI8-F1
#
_entry.id   AF-A0A6G3XCI8-F1
#
_cell.length_a   1.000
_cell.length_b   1.000
_cell.length_c   1.000
_cell.angle_alpha   90.00
_cell.angle_beta   90.00
_cell.angle_gamma   90.00
#
_symmetry.space_group_name_H-M   'P 1'
#
loop_
_entity.id
_entity.type
_entity.pdbx_description
1 polymer ?
#
loop_
_entity_poly.entity_id
_entity_poly.type
_entity_poly.pdbx_seq_one_letter_code
_entity_poly.pdbx_strand_id
1 'polypeptide(L)'
;NSSDQAEEARKQTLEKERQLGILAGTVAAQGPGITLTITDPSGAVAPDMLLDAIQELRAAGAEAIQVNGVRVVANTYFSGDAGDVEVDGKKIEAPYEFT
;
A
#
# COMPACT_ATOMS: atom_id res chain seq x y z
N ASN A 1 -3.98 -14.99 37.91
CA ASN A 1 -5.15 -15.47 37.15
C ASN A 1 -6.04 -14.37 36.59
N SER A 2 -6.75 -13.54 37.38
CA SER A 2 -7.62 -12.47 36.82
C SER A 2 -6.83 -11.30 36.19
N SER A 3 -5.72 -10.90 36.81
CA SER A 3 -4.82 -9.87 36.26
C SER A 3 -4.21 -10.29 34.92
N ASP A 4 -3.75 -11.54 34.83
CA ASP A 4 -3.12 -12.07 33.60
C ASP A 4 -4.14 -12.15 32.45
N GLN A 5 -5.38 -12.57 32.73
CA GLN A 5 -6.46 -12.57 31.74
C GLN A 5 -6.81 -11.16 31.24
N ALA A 6 -6.87 -10.18 32.15
CA ALA A 6 -7.13 -8.79 31.79
C ALA A 6 -5.99 -8.18 30.96
N GLU A 7 -4.74 -8.53 31.25
CA GLU A 7 -3.57 -8.07 30.49
C GLU A 7 -3.54 -8.68 29.08
N GLU A 8 -3.78 -9.98 28.96
CA GLU A 8 -3.82 -10.66 27.66
C GLU A 8 -4.97 -10.15 26.77
N ALA A 9 -6.16 -9.92 27.34
CA ALA A 9 -7.27 -9.33 26.61
C ALA A 9 -6.94 -7.92 26.05
N ARG A 10 -6.17 -7.12 26.80
CA ARG A 10 -5.70 -5.80 26.32
C ARG A 10 -4.69 -5.94 25.19
N LYS A 11 -3.72 -6.85 25.31
CA LYS A 11 -2.72 -7.10 24.24
C LYS A 11 -3.39 -7.53 22.94
N GLN A 12 -4.36 -8.46 23.02
CA GLN A 12 -5.12 -8.91 21.85
C GLN A 12 -5.93 -7.77 21.21
N THR A 13 -6.52 -6.89 22.03
CA THR A 13 -7.27 -5.73 21.53
C THR A 13 -6.34 -4.77 20.76
N LEU A 14 -5.19 -4.41 21.35
CA LEU A 14 -4.21 -3.52 20.72
C LEU A 14 -3.65 -4.11 19.42
N GLU A 15 -3.37 -5.41 19.39
CA GLU A 15 -2.87 -6.07 18.19
C GLU A 15 -3.93 -6.07 17.07
N LYS A 16 -5.20 -6.31 17.43
CA LYS A 16 -6.31 -6.24 16.47
C LYS A 16 -6.51 -4.82 15.94
N GLU A 17 -6.45 -3.81 16.80
CA GLU A 17 -6.52 -2.40 16.39
C GLU A 17 -5.39 -2.05 15.42
N ARG A 18 -4.16 -2.50 15.72
CA ARG A 18 -3.00 -2.31 14.83
C ARG A 18 -3.22 -2.95 13.46
N GLN A 19 -3.70 -4.19 13.42
CA GLN A 19 -3.98 -4.91 12.17
C GLN A 19 -5.05 -4.20 11.34
N LEU A 20 -6.14 -3.75 11.98
CA LEU A 20 -7.17 -2.96 11.30
C LEU A 20 -6.63 -1.64 10.79
N GLY A 21 -5.75 -0.97 11.56
CA GLY A 21 -5.08 0.25 11.12
C GLY A 21 -4.17 0.03 9.91
N ILE A 22 -3.48 -1.11 9.83
CA ILE A 22 -2.66 -1.47 8.66
C ILE A 22 -3.56 -1.68 7.44
N LEU A 23 -4.63 -2.45 7.59
CA LEU A 23 -5.57 -2.70 6.50
C LEU A 23 -6.23 -1.40 6.00
N ALA A 24 -6.58 -0.50 6.92
CA ALA A 24 -7.14 0.81 6.61
C ALA A 24 -6.10 1.83 6.10
N GLY A 25 -4.81 1.48 6.12
CA GLY A 25 -3.73 2.40 5.75
C GLY A 25 -3.50 3.56 6.73
N THR A 26 -4.05 3.51 7.95
CA THR A 26 -3.96 4.57 8.97
C THR A 26 -2.73 4.46 9.87
N VAL A 27 -2.05 3.30 9.87
CA VAL A 27 -0.77 3.12 10.56
C VAL A 27 0.27 2.50 9.63
N ALA A 28 1.54 2.66 9.99
CA ALA A 28 2.65 2.05 9.30
C ALA A 28 2.58 0.51 9.39
N ALA A 29 2.93 -0.15 8.29
CA ALA A 29 3.16 -1.59 8.24
C ALA A 29 4.66 -1.84 8.10
N GLN A 30 5.15 -2.96 8.64
CA GLN A 30 6.53 -3.38 8.49
C GLN A 30 6.62 -4.91 8.47
N GLY A 31 7.45 -5.43 7.58
CA GLY A 31 7.65 -6.87 7.41
C GLY A 31 8.58 -7.15 6.22
N PRO A 32 8.84 -8.43 5.93
CA PRO A 32 9.51 -8.83 4.70
C PRO A 32 8.71 -8.37 3.48
N GLY A 33 9.41 -7.96 2.42
CA GLY A 33 8.78 -7.45 1.21
C GLY A 33 9.79 -7.24 0.10
N ILE A 34 9.38 -6.47 -0.90
CA ILE A 34 10.24 -6.08 -2.03
C ILE A 34 10.17 -4.58 -2.24
N THR A 35 11.17 -4.03 -2.91
CA THR A 35 11.06 -2.74 -3.58
C THR A 35 11.03 -3.01 -5.07
N LEU A 36 9.95 -2.59 -5.74
CA LEU A 36 9.79 -2.69 -7.19
C LEU A 36 9.93 -1.29 -7.79
N THR A 37 10.82 -1.13 -8.76
CA THR A 37 11.08 0.16 -9.42
C THR A 37 10.81 0.07 -10.92
N ILE A 38 9.99 0.98 -11.44
CA ILE A 38 9.69 1.12 -12.87
C ILE A 38 10.25 2.46 -13.35
N THR A 39 11.29 2.44 -14.18
CA THR A 39 12.02 3.65 -14.58
C THR A 39 11.36 4.52 -15.64
N ASP A 40 10.50 3.91 -16.48
CA ASP A 40 9.71 4.55 -17.54
C ASP A 40 10.39 5.73 -18.31
N PRO A 41 11.56 5.53 -18.93
CA PRO A 41 12.26 6.60 -19.65
C PRO A 41 11.49 7.12 -20.89
N SER A 42 10.49 6.37 -21.37
CA SER A 42 9.66 6.73 -22.52
C SER A 42 8.35 7.43 -22.13
N GLY A 43 8.01 7.53 -20.84
CA GLY A 43 6.71 8.05 -20.40
C GLY A 43 5.53 7.20 -20.90
N ALA A 44 5.73 5.88 -21.02
CA ALA A 44 4.75 4.96 -21.60
C ALA A 44 3.86 4.31 -20.54
N VAL A 45 4.18 4.44 -19.25
CA VAL A 45 3.39 3.86 -18.17
C VAL A 45 2.10 4.65 -18.02
N ALA A 46 0.98 3.96 -18.24
CA ALA A 46 -0.36 4.50 -18.08
C ALA A 46 -0.98 4.11 -16.71
N PRO A 47 -2.02 4.83 -16.25
CA PRO A 47 -2.65 4.59 -14.94
C PRO A 47 -3.16 3.15 -14.73
N ASP A 48 -3.72 2.53 -15.77
CA ASP A 48 -4.21 1.15 -15.75
C ASP A 48 -3.08 0.13 -15.53
N MET A 49 -1.90 0.37 -16.11
CA MET A 49 -0.73 -0.50 -15.92
C MET A 49 -0.24 -0.51 -14.46
N LEU A 50 -0.29 0.65 -13.78
CA LEU A 50 0.08 0.74 -12.36
C LEU A 50 -0.99 0.11 -11.47
N LEU A 51 -2.27 0.27 -11.81
CA LEU A 51 -3.36 -0.44 -11.15
C LEU A 51 -3.17 -1.96 -11.27
N ASP A 52 -2.85 -2.47 -12.46
CA ASP A 52 -2.57 -3.89 -12.66
C ASP A 52 -1.41 -4.38 -11.80
N ALA A 53 -0.32 -3.62 -11.71
CA ALA A 53 0.80 -3.96 -10.82
C ALA A 53 0.35 -4.08 -9.34
N ILE A 54 -0.51 -3.18 -8.87
CA ILE A 54 -1.10 -3.27 -7.52
C ILE A 54 -1.92 -4.55 -7.36
N GLN A 55 -2.71 -4.92 -8.36
CA GLN A 55 -3.56 -6.11 -8.28
C GLN A 55 -2.73 -7.39 -8.28
N GLU A 56 -1.66 -7.44 -9.07
CA GLU A 56 -0.72 -8.57 -9.07
C GLU A 56 0.02 -8.68 -7.73
N LEU A 57 0.44 -7.56 -7.13
CA LEU A 57 1.05 -7.57 -5.79
C LEU A 57 0.07 -8.10 -4.73
N ARG A 58 -1.22 -7.69 -4.80
CA ARG A 58 -2.26 -8.24 -3.92
C ARG A 58 -2.46 -9.74 -4.14
N ALA A 59 -2.50 -10.19 -5.38
CA ALA A 59 -2.61 -11.60 -5.73
C ALA A 59 -1.40 -12.41 -5.20
N ALA A 60 -0.22 -11.80 -5.18
CA ALA A 60 1.01 -12.37 -4.60
C ALA A 60 1.04 -12.35 -3.06
N GLY A 61 0.06 -11.75 -2.40
CA GLY A 61 -0.06 -11.71 -0.94
C GLY A 61 0.57 -10.49 -0.27
N ALA A 62 0.82 -9.40 -1.00
CA ALA A 62 1.24 -8.15 -0.39
C ALA A 62 0.15 -7.61 0.57
N GLU A 63 0.51 -7.42 1.84
CA GLU A 63 -0.42 -6.99 2.90
C GLU A 63 -0.52 -5.46 3.02
N ALA A 64 0.53 -4.75 2.60
CA ALA A 64 0.58 -3.30 2.48
C ALA A 64 1.34 -2.94 1.21
N ILE A 65 0.87 -1.90 0.52
CA ILE A 65 1.51 -1.41 -0.70
C ILE A 65 1.50 0.11 -0.66
N GLN A 66 2.61 0.70 -1.06
CA GLN A 66 2.77 2.12 -1.32
C GLN A 66 3.28 2.28 -2.75
N VAL A 67 2.88 3.36 -3.42
CA VAL A 67 3.47 3.79 -4.71
C VAL A 67 3.91 5.24 -4.58
N ASN A 68 5.19 5.52 -4.82
CA ASN A 68 5.77 6.88 -4.74
C ASN A 68 5.41 7.63 -3.44
N GLY A 69 5.41 6.94 -2.29
CA GLY A 69 5.02 7.56 -1.02
C GLY A 69 3.53 7.54 -0.70
N VAL A 70 2.67 7.19 -1.67
CA VAL A 70 1.20 7.15 -1.48
C VAL A 70 0.77 5.75 -1.05
N ARG A 71 0.18 5.65 0.15
CA ARG A 71 -0.36 4.39 0.67
C ARG A 71 -1.57 3.98 -0.16
N VAL A 72 -1.53 2.76 -0.69
CA VAL A 72 -2.64 2.17 -1.43
C VAL A 72 -3.60 1.51 -0.46
N VAL A 73 -4.87 1.92 -0.53
CA VAL A 73 -5.98 1.39 0.25
C VAL A 73 -7.12 0.97 -0.68
N ALA A 74 -8.24 0.50 -0.11
CA ALA A 74 -9.35 -0.06 -0.87
C ALA A 74 -9.96 0.91 -1.90
N ASN A 75 -10.00 2.21 -1.59
CA ASN A 75 -10.57 3.24 -2.43
C ASN A 75 -9.53 4.08 -3.20
N THR A 76 -8.26 3.67 -3.19
CA THR A 76 -7.23 4.32 -3.99
C THR A 76 -7.55 4.16 -5.47
N TYR A 77 -7.46 5.25 -6.23
CA TYR A 77 -7.67 5.24 -7.68
C TYR A 77 -6.47 5.86 -8.42
N PHE A 78 -6.30 5.41 -9.66
CA PHE A 78 -5.30 5.91 -10.59
C PHE A 78 -6.02 6.63 -11.74
N SER A 79 -5.50 7.77 -12.16
CA SER A 79 -6.05 8.59 -13.25
C SER A 79 -4.94 9.28 -14.04
N GLY A 80 -5.31 9.95 -15.14
CA GLY A 80 -4.38 10.66 -16.02
C GLY A 80 -4.11 9.90 -17.32
N ASP A 81 -2.95 10.15 -17.90
CA ASP A 81 -2.49 9.58 -19.18
C ASP A 81 -1.09 8.97 -19.01
N ALA A 82 -0.58 8.33 -20.07
CA ALA A 82 0.76 7.75 -20.05
C ALA A 82 1.83 8.82 -19.73
N GLY A 83 2.66 8.54 -18.72
CA GLY A 83 3.69 9.47 -18.23
C GLY A 83 3.19 10.65 -17.39
N ASP A 84 1.87 10.78 -17.20
CA ASP A 84 1.24 11.80 -16.37
C ASP A 84 0.15 11.17 -15.48
N VAL A 85 0.60 10.38 -14.52
CA VAL A 85 -0.26 9.58 -13.64
C VAL A 85 -0.54 10.33 -12.34
N GLU A 86 -1.79 10.28 -11.89
CA GLU A 86 -2.20 10.68 -10.56
C GLU A 86 -2.69 9.50 -9.72
N VAL A 87 -2.42 9.53 -8.41
CA VAL A 87 -2.96 8.62 -7.41
C VAL A 87 -3.75 9.44 -6.40
N ASP A 88 -5.05 9.18 -6.29
CA ASP A 88 -5.97 9.96 -5.46
C ASP A 88 -5.88 11.48 -5.73
N GLY A 89 -5.70 11.87 -6.99
CA GLY A 89 -5.53 13.26 -7.44
C GLY A 89 -4.16 13.87 -7.13
N LYS A 90 -3.19 13.07 -6.67
CA LYS A 90 -1.79 13.47 -6.48
C LYS A 90 -0.95 12.97 -7.62
N LYS A 91 -0.34 13.89 -8.38
CA LYS A 91 0.62 13.54 -9.43
C LYS A 91 1.80 12.75 -8.86
N ILE A 92 2.13 11.65 -9.54
CA ILE A 92 3.31 10.82 -9.29
C ILE A 92 4.12 10.73 -10.59
N GLU A 93 5.43 10.57 -10.47
CA GLU A 93 6.33 10.59 -11.62
C GLU A 93 7.29 9.40 -11.59
N ALA A 94 7.81 9.02 -12.75
CA ALA A 94 8.84 8.00 -12.83
C ALA A 94 10.15 8.45 -12.15
N PRO A 95 10.93 7.55 -11.52
CA PRO A 95 10.64 6.13 -11.41
C PRO A 95 9.48 5.84 -10.45
N TYR A 96 8.59 4.95 -10.86
CA TYR A 96 7.50 4.49 -10.01
C TYR A 96 8.03 3.44 -9.04
N GLU A 97 7.98 3.72 -7.74
CA GLU A 97 8.52 2.87 -6.70
C GLU A 97 7.40 2.29 -5.83
N PHE A 98 7.34 0.96 -5.78
CA PHE A 98 6.43 0.23 -4.92
C PHE A 98 7.17 -0.40 -3.74
N THR A 99 6.56 -0.33 -2.56
CA THR A 99 7.06 -0.90 -1.29
C THR A 99 5.93 -1.44 -0.44
#